data_AF-S4R2Z2-F1
#
_entry.id   AF-S4R2Z2-F1
#
_cell.length_a   1.000
_cell.length_b   1.000
_cell.length_c   1.000
_cell.angle_alpha   90.00
_cell.angle_beta   90.00
_cell.angle_gamma   90.00
#
_symmetry.space_group_name_H-M   'P 1'
#
loop_
_entity.id
_entity.type
_entity.pdbx_description
1 polymer ?
#
loop_
_entity_poly.entity_id
_entity_poly.type
_entity_poly.pdbx_seq_one_letter_code
_entity_poly.pdbx_strand_id
1 'polypeptide(L)' 'MWWFQQGLSFLPSALVIWTSAAFIFSYITAVTLHHIDPALPYISDTGTVAPEKCLFGAMLNIAAVL' A
#
# COMPACT_ATOMS: atom_id res chain seq x y z
N MET A 1 2.96 22.27 25.23
CA MET A 1 3.52 21.11 24.49
C MET A 1 2.76 20.82 23.19
N TRP A 2 1.42 20.88 23.17
CA TRP A 2 0.60 20.56 21.99
C TRP A 2 0.74 21.51 20.79
N TRP A 3 1.14 22.77 21.00
CA TRP A 3 1.27 23.78 19.96
C TRP A 3 2.38 23.48 18.91
N PHE A 4 3.44 22.76 19.28
CA PHE A 4 4.53 22.37 18.36
C PHE A 4 4.19 21.12 17.52
N GLN A 5 3.15 20.37 17.89
CA GLN A 5 2.72 19.15 17.17
C GLN A 5 1.80 19.47 15.99
N GLN A 6 1.31 20.70 15.85
CA GLN A 6 0.49 21.13 14.72
C GLN A 6 1.33 21.15 13.43
N GLY A 7 1.19 20.10 12.62
CA GLY A 7 1.88 19.93 11.34
C GLY A 7 2.97 18.84 11.34
N LEU A 8 3.47 18.44 12.51
CA LEU A 8 4.51 17.40 12.63
C LEU A 8 4.02 16.01 12.21
N SER A 9 2.71 15.78 12.32
CA SER A 9 2.05 14.52 11.98
C SER A 9 1.69 14.39 10.50
N PHE A 10 1.94 15.41 9.67
CA PHE A 10 1.59 15.35 8.25
C PHE A 10 2.36 14.25 7.52
N LEU A 11 3.70 14.24 7.67
CA LEU A 11 4.58 13.24 7.06
C LEU A 11 4.23 11.79 7.49
N PRO A 12 4.14 11.45 8.79
CA PRO A 12 3.76 10.10 9.20
C PRO A 12 2.31 9.74 8.80
N SER A 13 1.39 10.71 8.76
CA SER A 13 0.02 10.44 8.27
C SER A 13 0.00 10.12 6.77
N ALA A 14 0.78 10.86 5.97
CA ALA A 14 0.92 10.63 4.54
C ALA A 14 1.56 9.26 4.28
N LEU A 15 2.58 8.87 5.06
CA LEU A 15 3.19 7.55 5.02
C LEU A 15 2.19 6.42 5.31
N VAL A 16 1.36 6.56 6.35
CA VAL A 16 0.33 5.57 6.69
C VAL A 16 -0.72 5.46 5.59
N ILE A 17 -1.21 6.59 5.08
CA ILE A 17 -2.20 6.63 3.99
C ILE A 17 -1.62 5.99 2.72
N TRP A 18 -0.38 6.33 2.36
CA TRP A 18 0.25 5.84 1.15
C TRP A 18 0.56 4.34 1.23
N THR A 19 1.07 3.88 2.37
CA THR A 19 1.40 2.47 2.60
C THR A 19 0.13 1.61 2.63
N SER A 20 -0.94 2.08 3.29
CA SER A 20 -2.23 1.39 3.27
C SER A 20 -2.85 1.34 1.87
N ALA A 21 -2.74 2.44 1.10
CA ALA A 21 -3.16 2.46 -0.30
C ALA A 21 -2.38 1.42 -1.13
N ALA A 22 -1.07 1.25 -0.93
CA ALA A 22 -0.28 0.25 -1.65
C ALA A 22 -0.83 -1.18 -1.49
N PHE A 23 -1.21 -1.56 -0.27
CA PHE A 23 -1.83 -2.85 -0.01
C PHE A 23 -3.22 -2.99 -0.66
N ILE A 24 -4.06 -1.95 -0.56
CA ILE A 24 -5.41 -1.96 -1.12
C ILE A 24 -5.37 -2.05 -2.64
N PHE A 25 -4.55 -1.24 -3.30
CA PHE A 25 -4.42 -1.27 -4.75
C PHE A 25 -3.87 -2.61 -5.23
N SER A 26 -2.80 -3.12 -4.61
CA SER A 26 -2.24 -4.44 -4.94
C SER A 26 -3.30 -5.54 -4.84
N TYR A 27 -4.08 -5.58 -3.75
CA TYR A 27 -5.17 -6.54 -3.56
C TYR A 27 -6.29 -6.40 -4.61
N ILE A 28 -6.75 -5.18 -4.89
CA ILE A 28 -7.79 -4.94 -5.90
C ILE A 28 -7.35 -5.46 -7.26
N THR A 29 -6.13 -5.15 -7.71
CA THR A 29 -5.61 -5.67 -8.98
C THR A 29 -5.63 -7.19 -9.01
N ALA A 30 -5.20 -7.84 -7.92
CA ALA A 30 -5.12 -9.29 -7.83
C ALA A 30 -6.49 -9.98 -7.88
N VAL A 31 -7.49 -9.38 -7.25
CA VAL A 31 -8.88 -9.84 -7.37
C VAL A 31 -9.41 -9.60 -8.79
N THR A 32 -9.13 -8.45 -9.41
CA THR A 32 -9.62 -8.16 -10.77
C THR A 32 -9.01 -9.06 -11.84
N LEU A 33 -7.80 -9.56 -11.61
CA LEU A 33 -7.07 -10.46 -12.51
C LEU A 33 -7.31 -11.94 -12.17
N HIS A 34 -8.15 -12.25 -11.19
CA HIS A 34 -8.43 -13.60 -10.71
C HIS A 34 -7.17 -14.38 -10.26
N HIS A 35 -6.15 -13.68 -9.77
CA HIS A 35 -4.95 -14.33 -9.22
C HIS A 35 -5.17 -14.86 -7.80
N ILE A 36 -6.19 -14.36 -7.10
CA ILE A 36 -6.50 -14.74 -5.71
C ILE A 36 -8.01 -14.82 -5.51
N ASP A 37 -8.44 -15.72 -4.64
CA ASP A 37 -9.82 -15.83 -4.21
C ASP A 37 -10.19 -14.64 -3.29
N PRO A 38 -11.26 -13.88 -3.59
CA PRO A 38 -11.66 -12.73 -2.79
C PRO A 38 -12.18 -13.10 -1.39
N ALA A 39 -12.49 -14.39 -1.16
CA ALA A 39 -13.01 -14.91 0.10
C ALA A 39 -11.92 -15.10 1.17
N LEU A 40 -10.66 -15.35 0.78
CA LEU A 40 -9.51 -15.40 1.70
C LEU A 40 -8.43 -14.42 1.21
N PRO A 41 -8.22 -13.28 1.90
CA PRO A 41 -7.27 -12.27 1.46
C PRO A 41 -5.82 -12.71 1.72
N TYR A 42 -5.27 -13.52 0.82
CA TYR A 42 -3.85 -13.89 0.82
C TYR A 42 -2.99 -12.76 0.23
N ILE A 43 -2.75 -11.72 1.03
CA ILE A 43 -1.96 -10.54 0.64
C ILE A 43 -0.54 -10.93 0.21
N SER A 44 0.02 -12.02 0.75
CA SER A 44 1.36 -12.48 0.34
C SER A 44 1.41 -12.94 -1.12
N ASP A 45 0.29 -13.40 -1.70
CA ASP A 45 0.25 -13.90 -3.07
C ASP A 45 0.26 -12.77 -4.11
N THR A 46 -0.20 -11.56 -3.73
CA THR A 46 -0.16 -10.37 -4.61
C THR A 46 1.28 -9.96 -4.99
N GLY A 47 2.29 -10.44 -4.25
CA GLY A 47 3.71 -10.18 -4.51
C GLY A 47 4.35 -11.11 -5.54
N THR A 48 3.65 -12.15 -6.01
CA THR A 48 4.24 -13.22 -6.83
C THR A 48 4.14 -12.94 -8.33
N VAL A 49 2.99 -12.43 -8.78
CA VAL A 49 2.65 -12.24 -10.20
C VAL A 49 2.70 -10.76 -10.59
N ALA A 50 3.11 -10.49 -11.83
CA ALA A 50 2.93 -9.17 -12.44
C ALA A 50 1.48 -9.06 -12.95
N PRO A 51 0.79 -7.91 -12.80
CA PRO A 51 1.32 -6.57 -12.56
C PRO A 51 1.37 -6.13 -11.09
N GLU A 52 0.72 -6.86 -10.17
CA GLU A 52 0.52 -6.43 -8.77
C GLU A 52 1.82 -6.20 -8.01
N LYS A 53 2.80 -7.10 -8.17
CA LYS A 53 4.10 -6.95 -7.50
C LYS A 53 4.88 -5.72 -7.95
N CYS A 54 4.76 -5.35 -9.23
CA CYS A 54 5.43 -4.19 -9.79
C CYS A 54 4.77 -2.90 -9.29
N LEU A 55 3.43 -2.87 -9.29
CA LEU A 55 2.65 -1.76 -8.74
C LEU A 55 2.94 -1.55 -7.26
N PHE A 56 2.92 -2.62 -6.47
CA PHE A 56 3.22 -2.58 -5.03
C PHE A 56 4.65 -2.08 -4.77
N GLY A 57 5.64 -2.60 -5.51
CA GLY A 57 7.03 -2.16 -5.40
C GLY A 57 7.23 -0.68 -5.74
N ALA A 58 6.58 -0.17 -6.79
CA ALA A 58 6.63 1.24 -7.14
C ALA A 58 6.02 2.14 -6.05
N MET A 59 4.89 1.74 -5.48
CA MET A 59 4.25 2.47 -4.38
C MET A 59 5.09 2.45 -3.11
N LEU A 60 5.73 1.33 -2.77
CA LEU A 60 6.66 1.26 -1.63
C LEU A 60 7.91 2.12 -1.83
N ASN A 61 8.41 2.24 -3.06
CA ASN A 61 9.54 3.13 -3.34
C ASN A 61 9.19 4.60 -3.09
N ILE A 62 7.97 5.01 -3.44
CA ILE A 62 7.45 6.35 -3.08
C ILE A 62 7.31 6.48 -1.57
N ALA A 63 6.85 5.44 -0.87
CA ALA A 63 6.79 5.44 0.60
C ALA A 63 8.17 5.60 1.25
N ALA A 64 9.24 5.07 0.64
CA ALA A 64 10.59 5.14 1.19
C ALA A 64 11.20 6.56 1.12
N VAL A 65 10.70 7.41 0.23
CA VAL A 65 11.17 8.79 0.03
C VAL A 65 10.23 9.82 0.67
N LEU A 66 9.04 9.39 1.10
CA LEU A 66 8.05 10.18 1.82
C LEU A 66 8.37 10.23 3.32
#